data_AF-A0A2E1Y972-F1
#
_entry.id   AF-A0A2E1Y972-F1
#
_cell.length_a   1.000
_cell.length_b   1.000
_cell.length_c   1.000
_cell.angle_alpha   90.00
_cell.angle_beta   90.00
_cell.angle_gamma   90.00
#
_symmetry.space_group_name_H-M   'P 1'
#
loop_
_entity.id
_entity.type
_entity.pdbx_description
1 polymer ?
#
loop_
_entity_poly.entity_id
_entity_poly.type
_entity_poly.pdbx_seq_one_letter_code
_entity_poly.pdbx_strand_id
1 'polypeptide(L)'
;MPEICSIDARSLLIDKEKGVISGEVLEMCNSNRAFRLIASHRMLQPGEQGRIDYAGESSNLEAEGISDVAVRQGPVIRRFPIFVRTAGLQQDLTISLGFAAI
;
A
#
# COMPACT_ATOMS: atom_id res chain seq x y z
N MET A 1 21.73 17.74 4.93
CA MET A 1 21.47 16.33 4.57
C MET A 1 20.25 16.32 3.66
N PRO A 2 20.28 15.65 2.50
CA PRO A 2 19.11 15.58 1.63
C PRO A 2 17.93 14.90 2.35
N GLU A 3 16.74 15.43 2.13
CA GLU A 3 15.49 14.78 2.55
C GLU A 3 15.27 13.52 1.69
N ILE A 4 15.19 12.37 2.33
CA ILE A 4 15.04 11.05 1.70
C ILE A 4 13.95 10.31 2.48
N CYS A 5 12.92 9.88 1.76
CA CYS A 5 11.91 8.98 2.26
C CYS A 5 11.83 7.77 1.33
N SER A 6 11.92 6.58 1.91
CA SER A 6 12.01 5.30 1.22
C SER A 6 11.11 4.30 1.91
N ILE A 7 10.46 3.48 1.10
CA ILE A 7 9.65 2.36 1.54
C ILE A 7 10.26 1.09 0.96
N ASP A 8 10.63 0.17 1.85
CA ASP A 8 11.03 -1.17 1.45
C ASP A 8 9.85 -2.10 1.74
N ALA A 9 9.13 -2.41 0.66
CA ALA A 9 8.02 -3.34 0.64
C ALA A 9 8.25 -4.33 -0.50
N ARG A 10 8.13 -5.63 -0.20
CA ARG A 10 8.01 -6.63 -1.25
C ARG A 10 6.67 -6.44 -1.95
N SER A 11 6.62 -6.65 -3.26
CA SER A 11 5.34 -6.71 -3.97
C SER A 11 4.46 -7.78 -3.31
N LEU A 12 3.24 -7.38 -2.96
CA LEU A 12 2.26 -8.25 -2.33
C LEU A 12 1.46 -8.94 -3.43
N LEU A 13 1.68 -10.24 -3.62
CA LEU A 13 0.90 -11.04 -4.57
C LEU A 13 -0.28 -11.70 -3.84
N ILE A 14 -1.49 -11.27 -4.19
CA ILE A 14 -2.73 -11.81 -3.64
C ILE A 14 -3.27 -12.83 -4.63
N ASP A 15 -3.32 -14.07 -4.16
CA ASP A 15 -3.97 -15.17 -4.85
C ASP A 15 -5.48 -14.95 -4.86
N LYS A 16 -6.09 -15.05 -6.05
CA LYS A 16 -7.53 -14.87 -6.24
C LYS A 16 -8.40 -15.81 -5.37
N GLU A 17 -7.89 -16.99 -5.01
CA GLU A 17 -8.62 -17.99 -4.22
C GLU A 17 -8.57 -17.70 -2.73
N LYS A 18 -7.52 -17.02 -2.25
CA LYS A 18 -7.36 -16.68 -0.82
C LYS A 18 -8.00 -15.36 -0.46
N GLY A 19 -7.83 -14.36 -1.35
CA GLY A 19 -8.32 -13.00 -1.12
C GLY A 19 -7.73 -12.29 0.10
N VAL A 20 -6.60 -12.77 0.64
CA VAL A 20 -5.94 -12.19 1.81
C VAL A 20 -4.43 -12.33 1.70
N ILE A 21 -3.72 -11.27 2.10
CA ILE A 21 -2.28 -11.30 2.33
C ILE A 21 -1.91 -10.40 3.51
N SER A 22 -0.85 -10.76 4.22
CA SER A 22 -0.22 -9.92 5.23
C SER A 22 1.28 -9.83 4.99
N GLY A 23 1.89 -8.76 5.47
CA GLY A 23 3.32 -8.54 5.38
C GLY A 23 3.79 -7.43 6.30
N GLU A 24 5.05 -7.06 6.13
CA GLU A 24 5.64 -5.91 6.81
C GLU A 24 6.32 -5.00 5.79
N VAL A 25 6.28 -3.71 6.09
CA VAL A 25 6.85 -2.67 5.25
C VAL A 25 7.78 -1.82 6.10
N LEU A 26 9.02 -1.67 5.67
CA LEU A 26 9.98 -0.80 6.35
C LEU A 26 9.88 0.62 5.78
N GLU A 27 9.48 1.55 6.61
CA GLU A 27 9.43 2.98 6.31
C GLU A 27 10.69 3.65 6.87
N MET A 28 11.42 4.36 6.01
CA MET A 28 12.61 5.15 6.36
C MET A 28 12.47 6.55 5.79
N CYS A 29 12.22 7.54 6.64
CA CYS A 29 12.07 8.94 6.24
C CYS A 29 12.82 9.83 7.22
N ASN A 30 13.62 10.77 6.72
CA ASN A 30 14.33 11.77 7.53
C ASN A 30 13.77 13.20 7.34
N SER A 31 12.65 13.34 6.62
CA SER A 31 12.03 14.62 6.31
C SER A 31 10.92 14.96 7.32
N ASN A 32 10.70 16.26 7.53
CA ASN A 32 9.55 16.76 8.30
C ASN A 32 8.31 17.02 7.41
N ARG A 33 8.43 16.83 6.09
CA ARG A 33 7.34 17.01 5.13
C ARG A 33 6.38 15.83 5.18
N ALA A 34 5.17 16.06 4.67
CA ALA A 34 4.19 15.01 4.48
C ALA A 34 4.41 14.31 3.12
N PHE A 35 4.15 13.01 3.08
CA PHE A 35 4.20 12.17 1.88
C PHE A 35 2.96 11.30 1.81
N ARG A 36 2.49 11.00 0.60
CA ARG A 36 1.42 10.02 0.39
C ARG A 36 2.02 8.65 0.16
N LEU A 37 1.54 7.67 0.91
CA LEU A 37 1.73 6.27 0.59
C LEU A 37 0.67 5.89 -0.46
N ILE A 38 1.13 5.47 -1.63
CA ILE A 38 0.28 4.99 -2.71
C ILE A 38 0.44 3.49 -2.88
N ALA A 39 -0.67 2.82 -3.19
CA ALA A 39 -0.70 1.44 -3.65
C ALA A 39 -0.96 1.44 -5.15
N SER A 40 -0.10 0.77 -5.91
CA SER A 40 -0.25 0.56 -7.35
C SER A 40 -0.55 -0.89 -7.63
N HIS A 41 -1.56 -1.15 -8.45
CA HIS A 41 -2.02 -2.47 -8.84
C HIS A 41 -2.66 -2.41 -10.23
N ARG A 42 -3.01 -3.56 -10.80
CA ARG A 42 -3.81 -3.59 -12.04
C ARG A 42 -5.20 -3.00 -11.78
N MET A 43 -5.86 -2.50 -12.81
CA MET A 43 -7.28 -2.12 -12.71
C MET A 43 -8.13 -3.26 -12.17
N LEU A 44 -9.08 -2.92 -11.29
CA LEU A 44 -10.03 -3.88 -10.74
C LEU A 44 -11.18 -4.09 -11.72
N GLN A 45 -11.55 -5.35 -11.93
CA GLN A 45 -12.72 -5.70 -12.75
C GLN A 45 -14.02 -5.41 -11.98
N PRO A 46 -15.15 -5.25 -12.68
CA PRO A 46 -16.45 -5.12 -12.02
C PRO A 46 -16.71 -6.26 -11.03
N GLY A 47 -17.03 -5.90 -9.79
CA GLY A 47 -17.25 -6.85 -8.69
C GLY A 47 -16.00 -7.21 -7.88
N GLU A 48 -14.80 -6.85 -8.34
CA GLU A 48 -13.58 -6.94 -7.53
C GLU A 48 -13.54 -5.79 -6.53
N GLN A 49 -13.17 -6.11 -5.28
CA GLN A 49 -12.98 -5.13 -4.23
C GLN A 49 -11.68 -5.44 -3.50
N GLY A 50 -11.00 -4.39 -3.05
CA GLY A 50 -9.80 -4.52 -2.22
C GLY A 50 -9.82 -3.50 -1.10
N ARG A 51 -9.24 -3.88 0.03
CA ARG A 51 -9.01 -3.04 1.19
C ARG A 51 -7.61 -3.29 1.71
N ILE A 52 -6.88 -2.21 1.92
CA ILE A 52 -5.53 -2.21 2.47
C ILE A 52 -5.59 -1.60 3.87
N ASP A 53 -4.98 -2.28 4.84
CA ASP A 53 -4.81 -1.82 6.19
C ASP A 53 -3.29 -1.63 6.44
N TYR A 54 -2.86 -0.39 6.64
CA TYR A 54 -1.46 -0.01 6.82
C TYR A 54 -1.31 0.92 8.03
N ALA A 55 -0.41 0.58 8.95
CA ALA A 55 -0.12 1.41 10.13
C ALA A 55 -1.36 1.81 10.98
N GLY A 56 -2.43 1.02 10.95
CA GLY A 56 -3.69 1.30 11.63
C GLY A 56 -4.70 2.12 10.82
N GLU A 57 -4.34 2.58 9.62
CA GLU A 57 -5.23 3.21 8.67
C GLU A 57 -5.76 2.18 7.67
N SER A 58 -7.03 2.30 7.31
CA SER A 58 -7.66 1.46 6.29
C SER A 58 -8.07 2.30 5.10
N SER A 59 -7.71 1.86 3.89
CA SER A 59 -8.15 2.45 2.64
C SER A 59 -8.70 1.38 1.68
N ASN A 60 -9.60 1.79 0.79
CA ASN A 60 -10.09 0.91 -0.27
C ASN A 60 -9.16 1.00 -1.48
N LEU A 61 -9.01 -0.10 -2.20
CA LEU A 61 -8.36 -0.10 -3.50
C LEU A 61 -9.33 0.45 -4.54
N GLU A 62 -8.89 1.50 -5.23
CA GLU A 62 -9.62 2.15 -6.30
C GLU A 62 -9.56 1.32 -7.58
N ALA A 63 -10.63 1.36 -8.37
CA ALA A 63 -10.73 0.55 -9.58
C ALA A 63 -9.67 0.90 -10.64
N GLU A 64 -9.12 2.12 -10.59
CA GLU A 64 -8.19 2.66 -11.58
C GLU A 64 -6.76 2.10 -11.47
N GLY A 65 -6.44 1.37 -10.39
CA GLY A 65 -5.13 0.74 -10.20
C GLY A 65 -4.11 1.56 -9.42
N ILE A 66 -4.47 2.75 -8.96
CA ILE A 66 -3.67 3.54 -8.02
C ILE A 66 -4.59 3.96 -6.88
N SER A 67 -4.14 3.85 -5.64
CA SER A 67 -4.97 4.20 -4.47
C SER A 67 -4.13 4.89 -3.41
N ASP A 68 -4.68 5.95 -2.85
CA ASP A 68 -4.10 6.60 -1.67
C ASP A 68 -4.36 5.72 -0.44
N VAL A 69 -3.27 5.32 0.23
CA VAL A 69 -3.32 4.40 1.38
C VAL A 69 -3.31 5.18 2.69
N ALA A 70 -2.37 6.12 2.84
CA ALA A 70 -2.15 6.88 4.07
C ALA A 70 -1.32 8.14 3.78
N VAL A 71 -1.43 9.14 4.66
CA VAL A 71 -0.53 10.30 4.67
C VAL A 71 0.47 10.13 5.81
N ARG A 72 1.76 10.17 5.49
CA ARG A 72 2.86 9.98 6.43
C ARG A 72 3.56 11.32 6.66
N GLN A 73 3.93 11.60 7.90
CA GLN A 73 4.63 12.83 8.24
C GLN A 73 5.69 12.59 9.30
N GLY A 74 6.82 13.27 9.13
CA GLY A 74 7.89 13.32 10.10
C GLY A 74 8.89 12.18 9.95
N PRO A 75 10.02 12.29 10.67
CA PRO A 75 11.09 11.32 10.57
C PRO A 75 10.68 10.00 11.24
N VAL A 76 10.92 8.90 10.53
CA VAL A 76 10.58 7.55 11.00
C VAL A 76 11.55 6.52 10.43
N ILE A 77 11.92 5.54 11.25
CA ILE A 77 12.57 4.30 10.82
C ILE A 77 11.85 3.18 11.56
N ARG A 78 10.85 2.57 10.92
CA ARG A 78 9.98 1.58 11.58
C ARG A 78 9.38 0.60 10.57
N ARG A 79 9.16 -0.64 11.01
CA ARG A 79 8.34 -1.61 10.27
C ARG A 79 6.88 -1.45 10.65
N PHE A 80 6.02 -1.31 9.64
CA PHE A 80 4.58 -1.29 9.81
C PHE A 80 4.00 -2.58 9.25
N PRO A 81 3.08 -3.23 9.98
CA PRO A 81 2.34 -4.35 9.42
C PRO A 81 1.41 -3.83 8.33
N ILE A 82 1.28 -4.61 7.26
CA ILE A 82 0.33 -4.36 6.19
C ILE A 82 -0.55 -5.58 6.00
N PHE A 83 -1.84 -5.33 5.82
CA PHE A 83 -2.81 -6.36 5.49
C PHE A 83 -3.59 -5.92 4.26
N VAL A 84 -3.81 -6.84 3.33
CA VAL A 84 -4.70 -6.58 2.21
C VAL A 84 -5.73 -7.68 2.14
N ARG A 85 -6.98 -7.26 2.01
CA ARG A 85 -8.15 -8.13 1.89
C ARG A 85 -8.84 -7.79 0.59
N THR A 86 -9.19 -8.80 -0.18
CA THR A 86 -9.87 -8.64 -1.47
C THR A 86 -11.06 -9.59 -1.55
N ALA A 87 -12.10 -9.15 -2.22
CA ALA A 87 -13.28 -9.95 -2.48
C ALA A 87 -13.56 -9.98 -3.99
N GLY A 88 -14.00 -11.13 -4.50
CA GLY A 88 -14.42 -11.28 -5.88
C GLY A 88 -13.30 -11.20 -6.92
N LEU A 89 -12.02 -11.41 -6.54
CA LEU A 89 -10.90 -11.41 -7.49
C LEU A 89 -11.13 -12.45 -8.60
N GLN A 90 -11.12 -11.99 -9.84
CA GLN A 90 -11.21 -12.85 -11.03
C GLN A 90 -9.83 -13.38 -11.43
N GLN A 91 -8.77 -12.65 -11.08
CA GLN A 91 -7.38 -13.01 -11.29
C GLN A 91 -6.51 -12.45 -10.16
N ASP A 92 -5.29 -12.97 -10.03
CA ASP A 92 -4.35 -12.54 -9.01
C ASP A 92 -4.10 -11.03 -9.07
N LEU A 93 -3.83 -10.46 -7.89
CA LEU A 93 -3.61 -9.02 -7.72
C LEU A 93 -2.22 -8.81 -7.13
N THR A 94 -1.34 -8.17 -7.90
CA THR A 94 -0.05 -7.70 -7.38
C THR A 94 -0.20 -6.25 -6.94
N ILE A 95 0.20 -5.96 -5.70
CA ILE A 95 0.22 -4.61 -5.15
C ILE A 95 1.66 -4.20 -4.89
N SER A 96 2.02 -3.04 -5.42
CA SER A 96 3.29 -2.37 -5.16
C SER A 96 3.04 -1.10 -4.37
N LEU A 97 3.90 -0.81 -3.40
CA LEU A 97 3.78 0.39 -2.58
C LEU A 97 4.86 1.40 -2.97
N GLY A 98 4.52 2.68 -2.91
CA GLY A 98 5.46 3.76 -3.19
C GLY A 98 5.10 5.03 -2.45
N PHE A 99 6.07 5.96 -2.39
CA PHE A 99 5.81 7.32 -1.91
C PHE A 99 5.59 8.27 -3.08
N ALA A 100 4.54 9.08 -2.96
CA ALA A 100 4.32 10.25 -3.79
C ALA A 100 4.50 11.52 -2.95
N ALA A 101 5.23 12.50 -3.50
CA ALA A 101 5.31 13.82 -2.91
C ALA A 101 3.92 14.51 -2.95
N ILE A 102 3.70 15.40 -1.98
CA ILE A 102 2.51 16.26 -1.88
C ILE A 102 2.94 17.70 -2.07
#